data_AF-D2J6D4-F1
#
_entry.id   AF-D2J6D4-F1
#
_cell.length_a   1.000
_cell.length_b   1.000
_cell.length_c   1.000
_cell.angle_alpha   90.00
_cell.angle_beta   90.00
_cell.angle_gamma   90.00
#
_symmetry.space_group_name_H-M   'P 1'
#
loop_
_entity.id
_entity.type
_entity.pdbx_description
1 polymer ?
#
loop_
_entity_poly.entity_id
_entity_poly.type
_entity_poly.pdbx_seq_one_letter_code
_entity_poly.pdbx_strand_id
1 'polypeptide(L)'
;MGNLDFDHEGYRKLLPLKDFKHFIKHSDSKTRNHFIGMAFNNKTDVFSRNFSNKMINIFPKNEFYIHIQQFPENDSPSYMVYNTDITAFIQFRLVGRSENKYLENIIRDYGVLIEVEALHSFKKGMGAMLVSQLEKLSDKLFIPIYLYDTNLKDELYYQDLGFFDTTKKGNHGEPLLVYKPKNLETNKKEKPIKSLFKKVFNIN
;
A
#
# COMPACT_ATOMS: atom_id res chain seq x y z
N MET A 1 -1.36 -13.69 -18.82
CA MET A 1 -2.44 -14.33 -18.04
C MET A 1 -1.80 -15.37 -17.12
N GLY A 2 -1.09 -14.92 -16.08
CA GLY A 2 -0.83 -15.76 -14.91
C GLY A 2 -2.13 -15.81 -14.13
N ASN A 3 -2.65 -17.00 -13.87
CA ASN A 3 -3.97 -17.19 -13.28
C ASN A 3 -4.05 -16.51 -11.91
N LEU A 4 -4.82 -15.43 -11.79
CA LEU A 4 -5.16 -14.80 -10.50
C LEU A 4 -5.77 -15.83 -9.52
N ASP A 5 -6.49 -16.82 -10.04
CA ASP A 5 -6.99 -17.97 -9.28
C ASP A 5 -5.86 -18.92 -8.81
N PHE A 6 -4.80 -19.09 -9.60
CA PHE A 6 -3.61 -19.86 -9.18
C PHE A 6 -2.86 -19.12 -8.07
N ASP A 7 -2.77 -17.78 -8.14
CA ASP A 7 -2.14 -17.00 -7.08
C ASP A 7 -2.99 -17.05 -5.79
N HIS A 8 -4.31 -16.89 -5.88
CA HIS A 8 -5.20 -16.98 -4.71
C HIS A 8 -5.21 -18.36 -4.05
N GLU A 9 -5.33 -19.45 -4.83
CA GLU A 9 -5.25 -20.81 -4.29
C GLU A 9 -3.84 -21.19 -3.84
N GLY A 10 -2.81 -20.63 -4.48
CA GLY A 10 -1.42 -20.73 -4.04
C GLY A 10 -1.25 -20.16 -2.63
N TYR A 11 -1.73 -18.94 -2.39
CA TYR A 11 -1.72 -18.34 -1.05
C TYR A 11 -2.61 -19.09 -0.06
N ARG A 12 -3.75 -19.66 -0.48
CA ARG A 12 -4.59 -20.49 0.40
C ARG A 12 -3.83 -21.68 0.97
N LYS A 13 -2.95 -22.29 0.18
CA LYS A 13 -2.09 -23.41 0.60
C LYS A 13 -0.86 -22.94 1.36
N LEU A 14 -0.28 -21.79 1.00
CA LEU A 14 0.97 -21.28 1.55
C LEU A 14 0.80 -20.69 2.96
N LEU A 15 -0.19 -19.79 3.17
CA LEU A 15 -0.34 -19.05 4.42
C LEU A 15 -0.50 -19.94 5.68
N PRO A 16 -1.17 -21.11 5.61
CA PRO A 16 -1.25 -22.02 6.74
C PRO A 16 0.07 -22.72 7.11
N LEU A 17 1.06 -22.78 6.21
CA LEU A 17 2.29 -23.52 6.44
C LEU A 17 3.10 -22.93 7.61
N LYS A 18 3.51 -23.81 8.54
CA LYS A 18 4.25 -23.41 9.76
C LYS A 18 5.54 -22.66 9.42
N ASP A 19 6.28 -23.15 8.44
CA ASP A 19 7.56 -22.55 8.03
C ASP A 19 7.37 -21.16 7.41
N PHE A 20 6.32 -20.99 6.62
CA PHE A 20 5.96 -19.68 6.06
C PHE A 20 5.58 -18.70 7.18
N LYS A 21 4.74 -19.11 8.13
CA LYS A 21 4.41 -18.29 9.30
C LYS A 21 5.65 -17.92 10.13
N HIS A 22 6.57 -18.86 10.31
CA HIS A 22 7.82 -18.61 11.01
C HIS A 22 8.69 -17.60 10.27
N PHE A 23 8.82 -17.74 8.95
CA PHE A 23 9.53 -16.80 8.09
C PHE A 23 8.98 -15.38 8.20
N ILE A 24 7.65 -15.19 8.08
CA ILE A 24 7.02 -13.87 8.20
C ILE A 24 7.25 -13.26 9.58
N LYS A 25 7.07 -14.04 10.66
CA LYS A 25 7.31 -13.58 12.03
C LYS A 25 8.77 -13.17 12.27
N HIS A 26 9.71 -13.93 11.71
CA HIS A 26 11.13 -13.60 11.80
C HIS A 26 11.49 -12.35 10.99
N SER A 27 10.92 -12.22 9.78
CA SER A 27 11.14 -11.06 8.94
C SER A 27 10.57 -9.78 9.57
N ASP A 28 9.41 -9.84 10.22
CA ASP A 28 8.76 -8.68 10.84
C ASP A 28 9.69 -7.93 11.79
N SER A 29 10.44 -8.65 12.62
CA SER A 29 11.40 -8.04 13.54
C SER A 29 12.45 -7.20 12.80
N LYS A 30 13.02 -7.74 11.71
CA LYS A 30 14.02 -7.03 10.89
C LYS A 30 13.40 -5.82 10.18
N THR A 31 12.22 -6.00 9.60
CA THR A 31 11.48 -4.94 8.90
C THR A 31 11.08 -3.80 9.83
N ARG A 32 10.58 -4.10 11.04
CA ARG A 32 10.25 -3.08 12.03
C ARG A 32 11.49 -2.34 12.52
N ASN A 33 12.59 -3.02 12.76
CA ASN A 33 13.86 -2.37 13.13
C ASN A 33 14.35 -1.44 12.02
N HIS A 34 14.19 -1.83 10.75
CA HIS A 34 14.49 -0.96 9.62
C HIS A 34 13.62 0.31 9.62
N PHE A 35 12.30 0.19 9.80
CA PHE A 35 11.41 1.35 9.89
C PHE A 35 11.71 2.24 11.12
N ILE A 36 11.98 1.66 12.29
CA ILE A 36 12.37 2.41 13.49
C ILE A 36 13.68 3.16 13.22
N GLY A 37 14.67 2.48 12.65
CA GLY A 37 15.95 3.09 12.28
C GLY A 37 15.78 4.27 11.33
N MET A 38 14.90 4.16 10.32
CA MET A 38 14.59 5.28 9.43
C MET A 38 13.83 6.40 10.16
N ALA A 39 12.77 6.08 10.90
CA ALA A 39 11.88 7.05 11.54
C ALA A 39 12.62 8.00 12.50
N PHE A 40 13.63 7.51 13.22
CA PHE A 40 14.36 8.28 14.23
C PHE A 40 15.76 8.74 13.78
N ASN A 41 16.16 8.46 12.54
CA ASN A 41 17.45 8.92 12.01
C ASN A 41 17.33 10.28 11.32
N ASN A 42 17.91 11.32 11.90
CA ASN A 42 17.87 12.69 11.37
C ASN A 42 18.53 12.88 9.99
N LYS A 43 19.36 11.93 9.53
CA LYS A 43 19.96 11.92 8.18
C LYS A 43 19.02 11.36 7.11
N THR A 44 17.94 10.69 7.51
CA THR A 44 16.93 10.17 6.60
C THR A 44 16.04 11.31 6.11
N ASP A 45 15.65 11.29 4.84
CA ASP A 45 14.79 12.33 4.27
C ASP A 45 13.43 12.42 5.00
N VAL A 46 12.76 13.57 4.86
CA VAL A 46 11.51 13.86 5.58
C VAL A 46 10.41 12.87 5.21
N PHE A 47 10.30 12.50 3.94
CA PHE A 47 9.26 11.59 3.47
C PHE A 47 9.47 10.20 4.05
N SER A 48 10.68 9.62 3.91
CA SER A 48 10.99 8.30 4.42
C SER A 48 10.84 8.21 5.93
N ARG A 49 11.22 9.25 6.68
CA ARG A 49 10.98 9.32 8.13
C ARG A 49 9.49 9.28 8.46
N ASN A 50 8.69 10.13 7.79
CA ASN A 50 7.26 10.21 8.03
C ASN A 50 6.57 8.90 7.65
N PHE A 51 6.85 8.36 6.46
CA PHE A 51 6.34 7.07 6.00
C PHE A 51 6.65 5.96 7.00
N SER A 52 7.91 5.83 7.42
CA SER A 52 8.34 4.81 8.38
C SER A 52 7.62 4.95 9.72
N ASN A 53 7.48 6.18 10.22
CA ASN A 53 6.76 6.46 11.46
C ASN A 53 5.27 6.09 11.34
N LYS A 54 4.60 6.43 10.22
CA LYS A 54 3.19 6.06 10.03
C LYS A 54 3.02 4.56 9.87
N MET A 55 3.91 3.88 9.14
CA MET A 55 3.88 2.42 8.96
C MET A 55 3.87 1.68 10.31
N ILE A 56 4.80 1.98 11.22
CA ILE A 56 4.88 1.29 12.52
C ILE A 56 3.71 1.62 13.45
N ASN A 57 3.11 2.80 13.32
CA ASN A 57 2.01 3.25 14.17
C ASN A 57 0.64 2.76 13.69
N ILE A 58 0.43 2.67 12.38
CA ILE A 58 -0.83 2.21 11.78
C ILE A 58 -0.90 0.68 11.75
N PHE A 59 0.25 0.02 11.62
CA PHE A 59 0.37 -1.43 11.67
C PHE A 59 1.15 -1.87 12.91
N PRO A 60 0.58 -1.79 14.12
CA PRO A 60 1.29 -2.10 15.35
C PRO A 60 1.63 -3.59 15.47
N LYS A 61 2.74 -3.90 16.17
CA LYS A 61 3.35 -5.25 16.23
C LYS A 61 2.45 -6.33 16.84
N ASN A 62 1.55 -5.95 17.73
CA ASN A 62 0.59 -6.85 18.37
C ASN A 62 -0.58 -7.23 17.45
N GLU A 63 -0.79 -6.52 16.34
CA GLU A 63 -1.94 -6.71 15.44
C GLU A 63 -1.53 -7.12 14.01
N PHE A 64 -0.29 -6.78 13.61
CA PHE A 64 0.17 -7.01 12.24
C PHE A 64 1.61 -7.49 12.17
N TYR A 65 1.90 -8.26 11.12
CA TYR A 65 3.28 -8.51 10.67
C TYR A 65 3.55 -7.75 9.38
N ILE A 66 4.76 -7.19 9.26
CA ILE A 66 5.18 -6.45 8.07
C ILE A 66 6.39 -7.15 7.45
N HIS A 67 6.32 -7.40 6.14
CA HIS A 67 7.43 -7.91 5.35
C HIS A 67 7.71 -6.95 4.19
N ILE A 68 8.97 -6.84 3.79
CA ILE A 68 9.40 -6.06 2.63
C ILE A 68 10.02 -7.02 1.63
N GLN A 69 9.54 -6.95 0.39
CA GLN A 69 10.04 -7.73 -0.72
C GLN A 69 10.49 -6.79 -1.85
N GLN A 70 11.72 -6.96 -2.34
CA GLN A 70 12.21 -6.27 -3.52
C GLN A 70 12.15 -7.21 -4.71
N PHE A 71 11.31 -6.90 -5.69
CA PHE A 71 11.28 -7.63 -6.96
C PHE A 71 12.33 -7.04 -7.92
N PRO A 72 13.04 -7.87 -8.72
CA PRO A 72 14.09 -7.39 -9.61
C PRO A 72 13.62 -6.34 -10.64
N GLU A 73 12.36 -6.42 -11.05
CA GLU A 73 11.78 -5.55 -12.07
C GLU A 73 11.08 -4.30 -11.50
N ASN A 74 10.96 -4.18 -10.17
CA ASN A 74 10.29 -3.06 -9.54
C ASN A 74 11.30 -1.98 -9.10
N ASP A 75 11.02 -0.72 -9.41
CA ASP A 75 11.85 0.42 -8.95
C ASP A 75 11.73 0.69 -7.43
N SER A 76 10.68 0.15 -6.80
CA SER A 76 10.38 0.32 -5.39
C SER A 76 10.06 -1.03 -4.73
N PRO A 77 10.38 -1.18 -3.43
CA PRO A 77 10.03 -2.39 -2.73
C PRO A 77 8.52 -2.49 -2.52
N SER A 78 8.04 -3.73 -2.48
CA SER A 78 6.67 -4.07 -2.08
C SER A 78 6.62 -4.29 -0.56
N TYR A 79 5.59 -3.72 0.05
CA TYR A 79 5.28 -3.84 1.47
C TYR A 79 4.11 -4.80 1.63
N MET A 80 4.32 -5.89 2.35
CA MET A 80 3.29 -6.87 2.67
C MET A 80 2.90 -6.73 4.13
N VAL A 81 1.62 -6.50 4.40
CA VAL A 81 1.07 -6.43 5.76
C VAL A 81 0.11 -7.59 5.97
N TYR A 82 0.42 -8.42 6.97
CA TYR A 82 -0.36 -9.59 7.36
C TYR A 82 -1.11 -9.33 8.65
N ASN A 83 -2.28 -9.95 8.81
CA ASN A 83 -2.92 -10.05 10.12
C ASN A 83 -2.15 -11.02 11.06
N THR A 84 -2.43 -10.96 12.36
CA THR A 84 -1.76 -11.80 13.39
C THR A 84 -1.82 -13.29 13.11
N ASP A 85 -2.93 -13.79 12.56
CA ASP A 85 -3.09 -15.22 12.26
C ASP A 85 -2.38 -15.65 10.97
N ILE A 86 -1.91 -14.68 10.17
CA ILE A 86 -1.34 -14.87 8.82
C ILE A 86 -2.34 -15.66 7.97
N THR A 87 -3.56 -15.14 7.88
CA THR A 87 -4.68 -15.68 7.08
C THR A 87 -5.20 -14.66 6.07
N ALA A 88 -4.69 -13.44 6.11
CA ALA A 88 -4.94 -12.39 5.14
C ALA A 88 -3.71 -11.49 5.05
N PHE A 89 -3.50 -10.90 3.88
CA PHE A 89 -2.50 -9.87 3.68
C PHE A 89 -2.91 -8.88 2.60
N ILE A 90 -2.36 -7.68 2.69
CA ILE A 90 -2.37 -6.67 1.64
C ILE A 90 -0.93 -6.40 1.23
N GLN A 91 -0.67 -6.41 -0.06
CA GLN A 91 0.61 -6.04 -0.66
C GLN A 91 0.43 -4.71 -1.39
N PHE A 92 1.32 -3.78 -1.13
CA PHE A 92 1.32 -2.49 -1.81
C PHE A 92 2.72 -1.95 -2.04
N ARG A 93 2.88 -1.03 -2.98
CA ARG A 93 4.13 -0.31 -3.22
C ARG A 93 3.90 1.18 -3.42
N LEU A 94 4.97 1.96 -3.32
CA LEU A 94 4.96 3.39 -3.63
C LEU A 94 5.32 3.62 -5.10
N VAL A 95 4.53 4.43 -5.79
CA VAL A 95 4.64 4.65 -7.24
C VAL A 95 4.75 6.14 -7.52
N GLY A 96 5.88 6.55 -8.13
CA GLY A 96 6.15 7.94 -8.52
C GLY A 96 6.04 8.20 -10.02
N ARG A 97 5.68 7.18 -10.82
CA ARG A 97 5.50 7.27 -12.28
C ARG A 97 4.46 6.28 -12.77
N SER A 98 3.70 6.62 -13.81
CA SER A 98 2.74 5.71 -14.43
C SER A 98 2.59 6.00 -15.91
N GLU A 99 2.43 4.96 -16.72
CA GLU A 99 2.08 5.08 -18.15
C GLU A 99 0.59 5.41 -18.34
N ASN A 100 -0.24 5.19 -17.32
CA ASN A 100 -1.64 5.56 -17.34
C ASN A 100 -1.78 7.07 -17.08
N LYS A 101 -2.20 7.82 -18.11
CA LYS A 101 -2.37 9.29 -18.05
C LYS A 101 -3.24 9.78 -16.89
N TYR A 102 -4.24 9.00 -16.46
CA TYR A 102 -5.07 9.36 -15.31
C TYR A 102 -4.25 9.34 -14.02
N LEU A 103 -3.50 8.26 -13.79
CA LEU A 103 -2.61 8.12 -12.64
C LEU A 103 -1.44 9.11 -12.68
N GLU A 104 -0.89 9.36 -13.87
CA GLU A 104 0.15 10.38 -14.07
C GLU A 104 -0.32 11.76 -13.61
N ASN A 105 -1.56 12.14 -13.93
CA ASN A 105 -2.14 13.40 -13.47
C ASN A 105 -2.26 13.45 -11.93
N ILE A 106 -2.68 12.36 -11.29
CA ILE A 106 -2.74 12.30 -9.81
C ILE A 106 -1.33 12.39 -9.22
N ILE A 107 -0.34 11.70 -9.81
CA ILE A 107 1.06 11.77 -9.39
C ILE A 107 1.58 13.21 -9.48
N ARG A 108 1.20 13.99 -10.49
CA ARG A 108 1.60 15.41 -10.59
C ARG A 108 1.07 16.26 -9.42
N ASP A 109 -0.11 15.94 -8.90
CA ASP A 109 -0.73 16.67 -7.80
C ASP A 109 -0.20 16.25 -6.43
N TYR A 110 0.05 14.94 -6.24
CA TYR A 110 0.39 14.35 -4.94
C TYR A 110 1.86 13.92 -4.79
N GLY A 111 2.61 13.84 -5.89
CA GLY A 111 4.01 13.41 -5.96
C GLY A 111 4.21 11.89 -6.00
N VAL A 112 3.37 11.13 -5.29
CA VAL A 112 3.46 9.67 -5.17
C VAL A 112 2.06 9.08 -4.97
N LEU A 113 1.87 7.81 -5.33
CA LEU A 113 0.68 7.00 -5.06
C LEU A 113 1.06 5.72 -4.28
N ILE A 114 0.06 5.14 -3.61
CA ILE A 114 0.10 3.76 -3.13
C ILE A 114 -0.62 2.89 -4.16
N GLU A 115 0.07 1.89 -4.71
CA GLU A 115 -0.55 0.85 -5.53
C GLU A 115 -0.84 -0.38 -4.67
N VAL A 116 -2.08 -0.87 -4.67
CA VAL A 116 -2.38 -2.21 -4.12
C VAL A 116 -2.06 -3.24 -5.20
N GLU A 117 -1.02 -4.03 -4.95
CA GLU A 117 -0.58 -5.09 -5.86
C GLU A 117 -1.38 -6.39 -5.64
N ALA A 118 -1.75 -6.67 -4.39
CA ALA A 118 -2.56 -7.84 -4.05
C ALA A 118 -3.31 -7.66 -2.73
N LEU A 119 -4.50 -8.29 -2.64
CA LEU A 119 -5.25 -8.44 -1.40
C LEU A 119 -5.79 -9.88 -1.35
N HIS A 120 -5.30 -10.65 -0.38
CA HIS A 120 -5.81 -12.00 -0.14
C HIS A 120 -6.36 -12.11 1.27
N SER A 121 -7.55 -12.73 1.39
CA SER A 121 -8.21 -12.93 2.67
C SER A 121 -8.97 -14.26 2.68
N PHE A 122 -8.63 -15.11 3.65
CA PHE A 122 -9.28 -16.41 3.84
C PHE A 122 -10.15 -16.45 5.11
N LYS A 123 -10.43 -15.28 5.69
CA LYS A 123 -11.29 -15.09 6.87
C LYS A 123 -12.14 -13.85 6.66
N LYS A 124 -13.46 -13.99 6.82
CA LYS A 124 -14.44 -12.92 6.61
C LYS A 124 -14.05 -11.65 7.37
N GLY A 125 -14.12 -10.51 6.68
CA GLY A 125 -13.83 -9.18 7.25
C GLY A 125 -12.34 -8.80 7.33
N MET A 126 -11.40 -9.73 7.18
CA MET A 126 -9.97 -9.39 7.28
C MET A 126 -9.47 -8.57 6.09
N GLY A 127 -10.00 -8.81 4.88
CA GLY A 127 -9.69 -7.99 3.71
C GLY A 127 -10.07 -6.52 3.93
N ALA A 128 -11.31 -6.27 4.35
CA ALA A 128 -11.81 -4.92 4.59
C ALA A 128 -11.05 -4.22 5.72
N MET A 129 -10.70 -4.96 6.77
CA MET A 129 -9.83 -4.46 7.84
C MET A 129 -8.47 -4.00 7.30
N LEU A 130 -7.81 -4.77 6.44
CA LEU A 130 -6.51 -4.40 5.87
C LEU A 130 -6.60 -3.18 4.95
N VAL A 131 -7.63 -3.12 4.11
CA VAL A 131 -7.89 -1.94 3.25
C VAL A 131 -8.14 -0.69 4.09
N SER A 132 -8.95 -0.79 5.15
CA SER A 132 -9.20 0.34 6.06
C SER A 132 -7.93 0.85 6.77
N GLN A 133 -6.98 -0.03 7.10
CA GLN A 133 -5.69 0.42 7.64
C GLN A 133 -4.83 1.10 6.56
N LEU A 134 -4.91 0.65 5.31
CA LEU A 134 -4.23 1.32 4.19
C LEU A 134 -4.84 2.70 3.91
N GLU A 135 -6.16 2.86 3.99
CA GLU A 135 -6.85 4.16 3.92
C GLU A 135 -6.37 5.12 5.02
N LYS A 136 -6.23 4.62 6.27
CA LYS A 136 -5.66 5.43 7.36
C LYS A 136 -4.24 5.86 7.05
N LEU A 137 -3.43 5.00 6.45
CA LEU A 137 -2.07 5.35 6.01
C LEU A 137 -2.09 6.43 4.94
N SER A 138 -2.96 6.26 3.94
CA SER A 138 -3.22 7.22 2.88
C SER A 138 -3.61 8.60 3.43
N ASP A 139 -4.59 8.65 4.34
CA ASP A 139 -5.06 9.88 4.98
C ASP A 139 -3.95 10.57 5.78
N LYS A 140 -3.15 9.79 6.53
CA LYS A 140 -2.08 10.33 7.39
C LYS A 140 -0.85 10.81 6.62
N LEU A 141 -0.63 10.29 5.41
CA LEU A 141 0.46 10.70 4.53
C LEU A 141 0.02 11.68 3.45
N PHE A 142 -1.30 11.86 3.28
CA PHE A 142 -1.89 12.59 2.16
C PHE A 142 -1.45 12.01 0.80
N ILE A 143 -1.50 10.68 0.67
CA ILE A 143 -1.10 9.93 -0.53
C ILE A 143 -2.28 9.09 -1.04
N PRO A 144 -2.76 9.27 -2.28
CA PRO A 144 -3.85 8.46 -2.83
C PRO A 144 -3.48 6.99 -3.02
N ILE A 145 -4.48 6.12 -2.96
CA ILE A 145 -4.36 4.69 -3.24
C ILE A 145 -5.01 4.42 -4.59
N TYR A 146 -4.42 3.56 -5.41
CA TYR A 146 -5.09 3.00 -6.57
C TYR A 146 -4.94 1.49 -6.62
N LEU A 147 -5.85 0.85 -7.35
CA LEU A 147 -5.79 -0.56 -7.67
C LEU A 147 -6.52 -0.86 -8.96
N TYR A 148 -6.12 -1.95 -9.59
CA TYR A 148 -6.81 -2.55 -10.72
C TYR A 148 -7.68 -3.69 -10.19
N ASP A 149 -8.99 -3.54 -10.25
CA ASP A 149 -9.91 -4.46 -9.57
C ASP A 149 -10.05 -5.77 -10.34
N THR A 150 -9.42 -6.79 -9.79
CA THR A 150 -9.45 -8.17 -10.30
C THR A 150 -10.40 -9.05 -9.49
N ASN A 151 -11.17 -8.49 -8.56
CA ASN A 151 -12.09 -9.26 -7.74
C ASN A 151 -13.30 -9.73 -8.55
N LEU A 152 -13.34 -11.03 -8.84
CA LEU A 152 -14.42 -11.65 -9.61
C LEU A 152 -15.68 -11.94 -8.78
N LYS A 153 -15.65 -11.75 -7.46
CA LYS A 153 -16.72 -12.21 -6.55
C LYS A 153 -17.69 -11.13 -6.11
N ASP A 154 -17.25 -9.86 -6.11
CA ASP A 154 -18.04 -8.74 -5.61
C ASP A 154 -17.56 -7.45 -6.30
N GLU A 155 -18.34 -7.01 -7.30
CA GLU A 155 -18.01 -5.88 -8.17
C GLU A 155 -18.00 -4.53 -7.45
N LEU A 156 -18.54 -4.45 -6.23
CA LEU A 156 -18.66 -3.20 -5.44
C LEU A 156 -17.81 -3.19 -4.18
N TYR A 157 -17.02 -4.25 -3.94
CA TYR A 157 -16.27 -4.43 -2.69
C TYR A 157 -15.39 -3.23 -2.32
N TYR A 158 -14.65 -2.66 -3.28
CA TYR A 158 -13.77 -1.51 -3.01
C TYR A 158 -14.54 -0.19 -3.00
N GLN A 159 -15.64 -0.10 -3.74
CA GLN A 159 -16.51 1.07 -3.79
C GLN A 159 -17.21 1.29 -2.46
N ASP A 160 -17.65 0.21 -1.81
CA ASP A 160 -18.21 0.23 -0.45
C ASP A 160 -17.16 0.66 0.60
N LEU A 161 -15.87 0.55 0.27
CA LEU A 161 -14.75 1.04 1.08
C LEU A 161 -14.32 2.48 0.70
N GLY A 162 -15.03 3.13 -0.23
CA GLY A 162 -14.82 4.53 -0.59
C GLY A 162 -13.82 4.75 -1.73
N PHE A 163 -13.45 3.69 -2.46
CA PHE A 163 -12.79 3.85 -3.74
C PHE A 163 -13.83 4.28 -4.79
N PHE A 164 -13.43 5.11 -5.76
CA PHE A 164 -14.28 5.46 -6.89
C PHE A 164 -13.73 4.88 -8.18
N ASP A 165 -14.65 4.47 -9.05
CA ASP A 165 -14.33 4.01 -10.40
C ASP A 165 -13.93 5.20 -11.27
N THR A 166 -12.78 5.10 -11.92
CA THR A 166 -12.23 6.14 -12.79
C THR A 166 -12.75 6.06 -14.24
N THR A 167 -13.51 5.03 -14.59
CA THR A 167 -13.89 4.57 -15.94
C THR A 167 -12.71 4.12 -16.82
N LYS A 168 -11.49 4.18 -16.30
CA LYS A 168 -10.29 3.64 -16.97
C LYS A 168 -10.14 2.17 -16.63
N LYS A 169 -9.39 1.47 -17.48
CA LYS A 169 -9.14 0.04 -17.35
C LYS A 169 -7.66 -0.25 -17.39
N GLY A 170 -7.26 -1.34 -16.74
CA GLY A 170 -5.94 -1.93 -16.86
C GLY A 170 -5.79 -2.74 -18.14
N ASN A 171 -4.66 -3.44 -18.25
CA ASN A 171 -4.25 -4.10 -19.49
C ASN A 171 -5.14 -5.29 -19.87
N HIS A 172 -5.88 -5.86 -18.90
CA HIS A 172 -6.79 -6.98 -19.11
C HIS A 172 -8.26 -6.59 -18.95
N GLY A 173 -8.57 -5.28 -18.97
CA GLY A 173 -9.93 -4.77 -18.90
C GLY A 173 -10.47 -4.56 -17.49
N GLU A 174 -9.66 -4.81 -16.46
CA GLU A 174 -9.97 -4.61 -15.05
C GLU A 174 -10.21 -3.12 -14.72
N PRO A 175 -11.28 -2.76 -13.99
CA PRO A 175 -11.54 -1.37 -13.62
C PRO A 175 -10.39 -0.76 -12.80
N LEU A 176 -10.00 0.46 -13.12
CA LEU A 176 -9.09 1.24 -12.30
C LEU A 176 -9.88 1.98 -11.23
N LEU A 177 -9.66 1.63 -9.97
CA LEU A 177 -10.27 2.25 -8.81
C LEU A 177 -9.26 3.11 -8.03
N VAL A 178 -9.73 4.22 -7.47
CA VAL A 178 -8.87 5.16 -6.71
C VAL A 178 -9.54 5.56 -5.40
N TYR A 179 -8.76 5.58 -4.32
CA TYR A 179 -9.10 6.23 -3.07
C TYR A 179 -8.30 7.53 -2.93
N LYS A 180 -8.99 8.65 -2.71
CA LYS A 180 -8.35 9.93 -2.41
C LYS A 180 -8.28 10.12 -0.90
N PRO A 181 -7.11 10.55 -0.36
CA PRO A 181 -6.97 10.75 1.06
C PRO A 181 -7.92 11.85 1.53
N LYS A 182 -8.58 11.60 2.65
CA LYS A 182 -9.44 12.59 3.28
C LYS A 182 -8.55 13.64 3.94
N ASN A 183 -8.75 14.91 3.56
CA ASN A 183 -8.06 16.04 4.19
C ASN A 183 -8.26 15.98 5.71
N LEU A 184 -7.18 15.81 6.47
CA LEU A 184 -7.14 16.13 7.89
C LEU A 184 -7.03 17.66 8.05
N GLU A 185 -7.98 18.40 7.48
CA GLU A 185 -8.09 19.84 7.61
C GLU A 185 -9.56 20.30 7.68
N THR A 186 -10.35 19.66 8.53
CA THR A 186 -10.97 20.46 9.60
C THR A 186 -9.88 20.72 10.64
N ASN A 187 -9.26 21.89 10.54
CA ASN A 187 -8.22 22.51 11.39
C ASN A 187 -6.75 22.47 10.91
N LYS A 188 -6.42 23.52 10.14
CA LYS A 188 -5.17 24.32 10.09
C LYS A 188 -4.23 24.11 8.90
N LYS A 189 -4.53 24.87 7.84
CA LYS A 189 -3.64 25.58 6.91
C LYS A 189 -2.16 25.17 7.02
N GLU A 190 -1.77 24.08 6.41
CA GLU A 190 -0.39 23.89 5.97
C GLU A 190 -0.31 23.71 4.45
N LYS A 191 0.56 24.53 3.84
CA LYS A 191 0.69 24.67 2.39
C LYS A 191 1.17 23.36 1.75
N PRO A 192 0.70 23.03 0.53
CA PRO A 192 1.03 21.77 -0.13
C PRO A 192 2.52 21.67 -0.46
N ILE A 193 3.02 20.42 -0.42
CA ILE A 193 4.42 19.92 -0.51
C ILE A 193 5.14 20.26 -1.84
N LYS A 194 4.59 21.16 -2.66
CA LYS A 194 5.20 21.62 -3.94
C LYS A 194 6.62 22.20 -3.79
N SER A 195 7.03 22.58 -2.57
CA SER A 195 8.35 23.16 -2.30
C SER A 195 9.49 22.14 -2.13
N LEU A 196 9.22 20.85 -1.87
CA LEU A 196 10.27 19.90 -1.45
C LEU A 196 10.86 19.09 -2.62
N PHE A 197 10.06 18.70 -3.61
CA PHE A 197 10.52 17.87 -4.72
C PHE A 197 11.43 18.59 -5.72
N LYS A 198 11.25 19.91 -5.91
CA LYS A 198 12.15 20.73 -6.76
C LYS A 198 13.60 20.79 -6.26
N LYS A 199 13.83 20.48 -4.97
CA LYS A 199 15.17 20.52 -4.37
C LYS A 199 15.89 19.18 -4.40
N VAL A 200 15.17 18.08 -4.62
CA VAL A 200 15.72 16.72 -4.64
C VAL A 200 15.96 16.24 -6.07
N PHE A 201 15.08 16.62 -7.00
CA PHE A 201 15.26 16.36 -8.41
C PHE A 201 15.47 17.71 -9.09
N ASN A 202 16.72 18.01 -9.47
CA ASN A 202 17.09 19.18 -10.27
C ASN A 202 16.45 19.07 -11.68
N ILE A 203 15.14 19.24 -11.73
CA ILE A 203 14.37 19.28 -12.96
C ILE A 203 14.03 20.76 -13.17
N ASN A 204 14.78 21.38 -14.07
CA ASN A 204 14.44 22.68 -14.65
C ASN A 204 13.16 22.55 -15.49
#